data_AF-A0A6J0C8W2-F1
#
_entry.id   AF-A0A6J0C8W2-F1
#
_cell.length_a   1.000
_cell.length_b   1.000
_cell.length_c   1.000
_cell.angle_alpha   90.00
_cell.angle_beta   90.00
_cell.angle_gamma   90.00
#
_symmetry.space_group_name_H-M   'P 1'
#
loop_
_entity.id
_entity.type
_entity.pdbx_description
1 polymer ?
#
loop_
_entity_poly.entity_id
_entity_poly.type
_entity_poly.pdbx_seq_one_letter_code
_entity_poly.pdbx_strand_id
1 'polypeptide(L)'
;MSSSVKFYARITILLLCGLCIGTTQGLNCFICGMYNDGVGSITPCLNYTAQMHLNECPTVSSWCIKYVSEGSIVRDCVPECQQKESWSTKTYCCREDGCNSAPGSSSSTSSAIMCALAVFLSLFLQQWSNLRG
;
A
#
# COMPACT_ATOMS: atom_id res chain seq x y z
N MET A 1 15.27 28.57 -30.21
CA MET A 1 14.49 27.49 -29.54
C MET A 1 13.07 27.47 -30.06
N SER A 2 12.66 26.39 -30.73
CA SER A 2 11.31 26.28 -31.30
C SER A 2 10.25 26.22 -30.18
N SER A 3 9.22 27.07 -30.26
CA SER A 3 8.07 27.08 -29.34
C SER A 3 7.45 25.69 -29.14
N SER A 4 7.61 24.81 -30.12
CA SER A 4 7.20 23.41 -30.08
C SER A 4 7.81 22.63 -28.91
N VAL A 5 9.08 22.85 -28.56
CA VAL A 5 9.76 22.08 -27.47
C VAL A 5 9.21 22.44 -26.09
N LYS A 6 8.94 23.73 -25.85
CA LYS A 6 8.34 24.20 -24.60
C LYS A 6 6.89 23.73 -24.45
N PHE A 7 6.18 23.60 -25.57
CA PHE A 7 4.81 23.10 -25.63
C PHE A 7 4.74 21.61 -25.29
N TYR A 8 5.59 20.78 -25.91
CA TYR A 8 5.65 19.35 -25.61
C TYR A 8 5.99 19.08 -24.14
N ALA A 9 6.97 19.79 -23.57
CA ALA A 9 7.32 19.62 -22.16
C ALA A 9 6.18 19.93 -21.18
N ARG A 10 5.39 20.98 -21.44
CA ARG A 10 4.22 21.32 -20.61
C ARG A 10 3.13 20.26 -20.69
N ILE A 11 2.91 19.69 -21.87
CA ILE A 11 1.95 18.59 -22.06
C ILE A 11 2.40 17.34 -21.30
N THR A 12 3.69 16.99 -21.35
CA THR A 12 4.22 15.82 -20.63
C THR A 12 4.07 15.98 -19.12
N ILE A 13 4.32 17.17 -18.57
CA ILE A 13 4.14 17.46 -17.13
C ILE A 13 2.67 17.33 -16.71
N LEU A 14 1.75 17.87 -17.50
CA LEU A 14 0.31 17.79 -17.20
C LEU A 14 -0.21 16.35 -17.26
N LEU A 15 0.24 15.55 -18.24
CA LEU A 15 -0.10 14.14 -18.34
C LEU A 15 0.46 13.31 -17.17
N LEU A 16 1.70 13.56 -16.76
CA LEU A 16 2.30 12.90 -15.59
C LEU A 16 1.58 13.28 -14.30
N CYS A 17 1.20 14.56 -14.12
CA CYS A 17 0.49 15.03 -12.92
C CYS A 17 -0.94 14.45 -12.85
N GLY A 18 -1.63 14.31 -13.98
CA GLY A 18 -2.94 13.65 -14.06
C GLY A 18 -2.90 12.17 -13.70
N LEU A 19 -1.79 11.48 -13.98
CA LEU A 19 -1.58 10.08 -13.61
C LEU A 19 -1.34 9.88 -12.10
N CYS A 20 -0.94 10.94 -11.39
CA CYS A 20 -0.68 10.93 -9.94
C CYS A 20 -1.94 11.13 -9.09
N ILE A 21 -3.10 11.40 -9.70
CA ILE A 21 -4.37 11.49 -8.98
C ILE A 21 -4.79 10.06 -8.63
N GLY A 22 -4.25 9.55 -7.52
CA GLY A 22 -4.63 8.27 -6.95
C GLY A 22 -6.12 8.30 -6.62
N THR A 23 -6.89 7.42 -7.25
CA THR A 23 -8.26 7.12 -6.84
C THR A 23 -8.23 6.69 -5.39
N THR A 24 -9.02 7.33 -4.52
CA THR A 24 -9.25 6.84 -3.15
C THR A 24 -10.09 5.57 -3.22
N GLN A 25 -9.45 4.44 -3.47
CA GLN A 25 -10.11 3.14 -3.44
C GLN A 25 -10.21 2.71 -1.97
N GLY A 26 -11.36 2.14 -1.58
CA GLY A 26 -11.51 1.52 -0.26
C GLY A 26 -10.46 0.42 -0.11
N LEU A 27 -9.86 0.32 1.08
CA LEU A 27 -8.86 -0.70 1.38
C LEU A 27 -9.53 -2.07 1.38
N ASN A 28 -8.95 -3.04 0.69
CA ASN A 28 -9.47 -4.41 0.67
C ASN A 28 -8.49 -5.37 1.34
N CYS A 29 -8.90 -6.05 2.41
CA CYS A 29 -8.05 -6.98 3.15
C CYS A 29 -8.63 -8.39 3.16
N PHE A 30 -7.79 -9.39 3.47
CA PHE A 30 -8.29 -10.70 3.85
C PHE A 30 -8.85 -10.61 5.27
N ILE A 31 -10.09 -11.07 5.49
CA ILE A 31 -10.75 -11.02 6.81
C ILE A 31 -11.14 -12.44 7.20
N CYS A 32 -10.61 -12.93 8.32
CA CYS A 32 -10.95 -14.24 8.84
C CYS A 32 -10.60 -14.36 10.33
N GLY A 33 -11.37 -15.21 11.02
CA GLY A 33 -11.23 -15.40 12.46
C GLY A 33 -11.82 -14.25 13.27
N MET A 34 -11.70 -14.36 14.59
CA MET A 34 -12.07 -13.29 15.52
C MET A 34 -11.02 -13.21 16.62
N TYR A 35 -10.56 -11.99 16.88
CA TYR A 35 -9.66 -11.70 17.98
C TYR A 35 -10.41 -10.82 18.99
N ASN A 36 -10.69 -11.38 20.17
CA ASN A 36 -11.39 -10.70 21.25
C ASN A 36 -10.40 -10.40 22.38
N ASP A 37 -9.99 -9.13 22.51
CA ASP A 37 -9.00 -8.64 23.48
C ASP A 37 -9.41 -8.76 24.97
N GLY A 38 -10.62 -9.25 25.27
CA GLY A 38 -11.17 -9.29 26.64
C GLY A 38 -11.52 -10.66 27.20
N VAL A 39 -11.47 -11.73 26.39
CA VAL A 39 -12.06 -13.04 26.76
C VAL A 39 -11.09 -14.21 26.62
N GLY A 40 -9.91 -13.99 26.03
CA GLY A 40 -8.88 -15.02 25.86
C GLY A 40 -9.21 -16.10 24.81
N SER A 41 -10.35 -15.99 24.13
CA SER A 41 -10.71 -16.90 23.03
C SER A 41 -10.38 -16.27 21.69
N ILE A 42 -9.46 -16.89 20.96
CA ILE A 42 -9.16 -16.56 19.57
C ILE A 42 -9.85 -17.61 18.70
N THR A 43 -10.67 -17.17 17.75
CA THR A 43 -11.22 -18.07 16.72
C THR A 43 -10.28 -18.02 15.51
N PRO A 44 -9.45 -19.05 15.26
CA PRO A 44 -8.49 -19.02 14.17
C PRO A 44 -9.18 -19.17 12.81
N CYS A 45 -8.50 -18.72 11.75
CA CYS A 45 -8.89 -19.05 10.38
C CYS A 45 -8.72 -20.56 10.14
N LEU A 46 -9.82 -21.31 10.15
CA LEU A 46 -9.81 -22.79 10.04
C LEU A 46 -9.45 -23.30 8.63
N ASN A 47 -9.62 -22.46 7.60
CA ASN A 47 -9.43 -22.88 6.22
C ASN A 47 -8.76 -21.77 5.41
N TYR A 48 -7.42 -21.87 5.31
CA TYR A 48 -6.57 -20.89 4.64
C TYR A 48 -7.00 -20.63 3.19
N THR A 49 -7.53 -21.64 2.48
CA THR A 49 -7.88 -21.54 1.06
C THR A 49 -9.30 -20.99 0.85
N ALA A 50 -10.25 -21.32 1.73
CA ALA A 50 -11.65 -20.92 1.57
C ALA A 50 -11.95 -19.48 2.06
N GLN A 51 -11.05 -18.89 2.85
CA GLN A 51 -11.21 -17.55 3.45
C GLN A 51 -10.26 -16.50 2.83
N MET A 52 -9.71 -16.80 1.65
CA MET A 52 -8.87 -15.90 0.84
C MET A 52 -9.72 -15.02 -0.10
N HIS A 53 -10.87 -14.54 0.38
CA HIS A 53 -11.65 -13.57 -0.36
C HIS A 53 -11.26 -12.19 0.14
N LEU A 54 -10.91 -11.32 -0.81
CA LEU A 54 -10.62 -9.94 -0.51
C LEU A 54 -11.93 -9.23 -0.20
N ASN A 55 -12.01 -8.66 1.00
CA ASN A 55 -13.20 -7.99 1.47
C ASN A 55 -12.92 -6.50 1.63
N GLU A 56 -13.89 -5.69 1.26
CA GLU A 56 -13.83 -4.24 1.45
C GLU A 56 -13.86 -3.91 2.95
N CYS A 57 -12.87 -3.13 3.38
CA CYS A 57 -12.79 -2.65 4.75
C CYS A 57 -13.81 -1.54 5.02
N PRO A 58 -14.27 -1.40 6.27
CA PRO A 58 -14.97 -0.20 6.71
C PRO A 58 -14.16 1.06 6.41
N THR A 59 -14.83 2.18 6.11
CA THR A 59 -14.17 3.47 5.81
C THR A 59 -13.36 4.04 6.99
N VAL A 60 -13.62 3.56 8.21
CA VAL A 60 -12.86 3.90 9.41
C VAL A 60 -11.54 3.13 9.53
N SER A 61 -11.41 2.02 8.80
CA SER A 61 -10.24 1.15 8.85
C SER A 61 -9.21 1.58 7.81
N SER A 62 -7.96 1.74 8.24
CA SER A 62 -6.85 2.20 7.39
C SER A 62 -5.71 1.19 7.28
N TRP A 63 -5.85 0.03 7.93
CA TRP A 63 -4.83 -1.01 8.00
C TRP A 63 -5.42 -2.40 7.83
N CYS A 64 -4.74 -3.24 7.04
CA CYS A 64 -4.87 -4.68 7.10
C CYS A 64 -3.99 -5.22 8.23
N ILE A 65 -4.54 -6.14 9.01
CA ILE A 65 -3.80 -6.83 10.08
C ILE A 65 -3.67 -8.31 9.81
N LYS A 66 -2.59 -8.88 10.32
CA LYS A 66 -2.38 -10.32 10.46
C LYS A 66 -1.83 -10.59 11.84
N TYR A 67 -2.63 -11.22 12.68
CA TYR A 67 -2.22 -11.72 13.98
C TYR A 67 -1.86 -13.20 13.85
N VAL A 68 -0.70 -13.57 14.37
CA VAL A 68 -0.19 -14.94 14.40
C VAL A 68 0.12 -15.29 15.84
N SER A 69 -0.46 -16.36 16.35
CA SER A 69 -0.16 -16.99 17.63
C SER A 69 0.09 -18.48 17.41
N GLU A 70 0.71 -19.20 18.35
CA GLU A 70 0.97 -20.65 18.26
C GLU A 70 -0.17 -21.46 17.62
N GLY A 71 -0.03 -21.78 16.32
CA GLY A 71 -1.00 -22.53 15.52
C GLY A 71 -2.26 -21.76 15.08
N SER A 72 -2.40 -20.48 15.40
CA SER A 72 -3.58 -19.65 15.10
C SER A 72 -3.22 -18.42 14.27
N ILE A 73 -4.03 -18.12 13.25
CA ILE A 73 -3.92 -16.91 12.44
C ILE A 73 -5.27 -16.22 12.44
N VAL A 74 -5.27 -14.89 12.57
CA VAL A 74 -6.44 -14.02 12.41
C VAL A 74 -6.06 -12.87 11.47
N ARG A 75 -6.99 -12.43 10.64
CA ARG A 75 -6.80 -11.31 9.72
C ARG A 75 -8.02 -10.40 9.74
N ASP A 76 -7.81 -9.09 9.71
CA ASP A 76 -8.90 -8.11 9.80
C ASP A 76 -8.50 -6.74 9.24
N CYS A 77 -9.45 -5.82 9.18
CA CYS A 77 -9.26 -4.39 8.91
C CYS A 77 -9.41 -3.58 10.21
N VAL A 78 -8.43 -2.75 10.57
CA VAL A 78 -8.49 -1.92 11.79
C VAL A 78 -8.22 -0.44 11.52
N PRO A 79 -8.77 0.48 12.34
CA PRO A 79 -8.49 1.91 12.24
C PRO A 79 -7.04 2.24 12.57
N GLU A 80 -6.48 1.58 13.59
CA GLU A 80 -5.11 1.75 14.06
C GLU A 80 -4.46 0.39 14.30
N CYS A 81 -3.20 0.24 13.91
CA CYS A 81 -2.46 -1.00 14.10
C CYS A 81 -1.07 -0.72 14.69
N GLN A 82 -0.70 -1.50 15.69
CA GLN A 82 0.66 -1.51 16.25
C GLN A 82 1.27 -2.89 16.05
N GLN A 83 2.42 -2.93 15.39
CA GLN A 83 3.19 -4.16 15.30
C GLN A 83 3.72 -4.52 16.69
N LYS A 84 3.45 -5.76 17.09
CA LYS A 84 3.87 -6.32 18.37
C LYS A 84 4.46 -7.69 18.13
N GLU A 85 5.58 -7.96 18.78
CA GLU A 85 6.24 -9.27 18.77
C GLU A 85 6.47 -9.69 20.21
N SER A 86 5.94 -10.86 20.55
CA SER A 86 6.18 -11.57 21.79
C SER A 86 6.68 -12.97 21.48
N TRP A 87 7.10 -13.71 22.50
CA TRP A 87 7.69 -15.05 22.38
C TRP A 87 6.83 -16.04 21.58
N SER A 88 5.50 -15.85 21.54
CA SER A 88 4.54 -16.72 20.86
C SER A 88 3.51 -15.98 19.97
N THR A 89 3.58 -14.64 19.90
CA THR A 89 2.58 -13.83 19.19
C THR A 89 3.22 -12.75 18.32
N LYS A 90 2.74 -12.57 17.09
CA LYS A 90 3.20 -11.54 16.16
C LYS A 90 2.02 -10.85 15.49
N THR A 91 2.05 -9.52 15.49
CA THR A 91 1.06 -8.68 14.79
C THR A 91 1.74 -7.94 13.64
N TYR A 92 1.24 -8.14 12.42
CA TYR A 92 1.69 -7.46 11.21
C TYR A 92 0.65 -6.46 10.75
N CYS A 93 1.10 -5.28 10.32
CA CYS A 93 0.25 -4.18 9.84
C CYS A 93 0.71 -3.74 8.46
N CYS A 94 -0.22 -3.50 7.54
CA CYS A 94 0.06 -2.97 6.20
C CYS A 94 -1.15 -2.20 5.65
N ARG A 95 -0.97 -1.41 4.58
CA ARG A 95 -2.00 -0.47 4.04
C ARG A 95 -2.31 -0.66 2.56
N GLU A 96 -1.99 -1.83 2.02
CA GLU A 96 -2.21 -2.14 0.62
C GLU A 96 -3.25 -3.25 0.51
N ASP A 97 -3.97 -3.27 -0.60
CA ASP A 97 -4.97 -4.30 -0.83
C ASP A 97 -4.35 -5.70 -0.77
N GLY A 98 -4.89 -6.54 0.12
CA GLY A 98 -4.47 -7.92 0.28
C GLY A 98 -3.05 -8.13 0.84
N CYS A 99 -2.41 -7.10 1.37
CA CYS A 99 -1.05 -7.21 1.90
C CYS A 99 -0.92 -8.19 3.09
N ASN A 100 -2.03 -8.47 3.80
CA ASN A 100 -2.07 -9.43 4.89
C ASN A 100 -2.17 -10.90 4.45
N SER A 101 -2.05 -11.19 3.14
CA SER A 101 -1.96 -12.56 2.57
C SER A 101 -0.69 -13.30 2.94
N ALA A 102 0.46 -12.65 2.91
CA ALA A 102 1.77 -13.28 3.06
C ALA A 102 2.29 -13.20 4.52
N PRO A 103 3.28 -14.02 4.91
CA PRO A 103 4.11 -13.72 6.05
C PRO A 103 5.12 -12.63 5.66
N GLY A 104 4.80 -11.36 5.96
CA GLY A 104 5.81 -10.30 6.11
C GLY A 104 6.28 -9.56 4.86
N SER A 105 5.43 -9.32 3.86
CA SER A 105 5.78 -8.43 2.74
C SER A 105 5.27 -7.01 2.99
N SER A 106 6.08 -6.17 3.66
CA SER A 106 5.86 -4.72 3.64
C SER A 106 6.37 -4.19 2.30
N SER A 107 5.50 -3.75 1.38
CA SER A 107 5.96 -3.25 0.08
C SER A 107 5.01 -2.22 -0.55
N SER A 108 5.10 -0.95 -0.15
CA SER A 108 4.84 0.15 -1.11
C SER A 108 5.34 1.48 -0.58
N THR A 109 6.54 1.86 -1.02
CA THR A 109 6.96 3.27 -1.06
C THR A 109 7.82 3.51 -2.29
N SER A 110 7.22 3.46 -3.49
CA SER A 110 8.01 3.63 -4.72
C SER A 110 7.30 4.31 -5.89
N SER A 111 6.03 4.72 -5.77
CA SER A 111 5.37 5.50 -6.82
C SER A 111 5.82 6.97 -6.84
N ALA A 112 5.83 7.64 -5.68
CA ALA A 112 6.20 9.06 -5.58
C ALA A 112 7.68 9.35 -5.93
N ILE A 113 8.58 8.45 -5.53
CA ILE A 113 10.02 8.59 -5.80
C ILE A 113 10.30 8.46 -7.31
N MET A 114 9.64 7.52 -7.98
CA MET A 114 9.76 7.34 -9.43
C MET A 114 9.22 8.56 -10.20
N CYS A 115 8.11 9.15 -9.77
CA CYS A 115 7.58 10.38 -10.35
C CYS A 115 8.56 11.56 -10.17
N ALA A 116 9.14 11.73 -8.98
CA ALA A 116 10.11 12.79 -8.72
C ALA A 116 11.36 12.66 -9.59
N LEU A 117 11.93 11.45 -9.70
CA LEU A 117 13.10 11.18 -10.54
C LEU A 117 12.83 11.47 -12.02
N ALA A 118 11.64 11.13 -12.53
CA ALA A 118 11.25 11.42 -13.91
C ALA A 118 11.17 12.93 -14.19
N VAL A 119 10.62 13.71 -13.26
CA VAL A 119 10.57 15.18 -13.38
C VAL A 119 11.98 15.77 -13.37
N PHE A 120 12.83 15.35 -12.43
CA PHE A 120 14.23 15.83 -12.36
C PHE A 120 15.01 15.52 -13.63
N LEU A 121 14.89 14.30 -14.18
CA LEU A 121 15.57 13.92 -15.42
C LEU A 121 15.09 14.78 -16.61
N SER A 122 13.78 15.05 -16.69
CA SER A 122 13.23 15.90 -17.76
C SER A 122 13.72 17.35 -17.69
N LEU A 123 13.85 17.92 -16.49
CA LEU A 123 14.42 19.25 -16.26
C LEU A 123 15.93 19.28 -16.55
N PHE A 124 16.66 18.22 -16.17
CA PHE A 124 18.09 18.11 -16.45
C PHE A 124 18.38 18.02 -17.95
N LEU A 125 17.60 17.22 -18.69
CA LEU A 125 17.70 17.14 -20.15
C LEU A 125 17.38 18.48 -20.83
N GLN A 126 16.42 19.25 -20.29
CA GLN A 126 16.15 20.62 -20.75
C GLN A 126 17.35 21.55 -20.52
N GLN A 127 17.95 21.54 -19.33
CA GLN A 127 19.12 22.36 -18.99
C GLN A 127 20.31 22.02 -19.91
N TRP A 128 20.56 20.73 -20.12
CA TRP A 128 21.70 20.26 -20.91
C TRP A 128 21.55 20.56 -22.41
N SER A 129 20.32 20.55 -22.92
CA SER A 129 20.02 20.97 -24.29
C SER A 129 20.21 22.48 -24.52
N ASN A 130 19.97 23.32 -23.49
CA ASN A 130 20.23 24.77 -23.56
C ASN A 130 21.71 25.13 -23.58
N LEU A 131 22.57 24.31 -22.97
CA LEU A 131 24.02 24.56 -22.90
C LEU A 131 24.77 24.16 -24.17
N ARG A 132 24.14 23.42 -25.09
CA ARG A 132 24.75 22.95 -26.36
C ARG A 132 24.18 23.61 -27.61
N GLY A 133 23.31 24.61 -27.48
CA GLY A 133 22.87 25.49 -28.57
C GLY A 133 23.37 26.91 -28.34
#